data_AF-B3PML1-F1
#
_entry.id   AF-B3PML1-F1
#
_cell.length_a   1.000
_cell.length_b   1.000
_cell.length_c   1.000
_cell.angle_alpha   90.00
_cell.angle_beta   90.00
_cell.angle_gamma   90.00
#
_symmetry.space_group_name_H-M   'P 1'
#
loop_
_entity.id
_entity.type
_entity.pdbx_description
1 polymer ?
#
loop_
_entity_poly.entity_id
_entity_poly.type
_entity_poly.pdbx_seq_one_letter_code
_entity_poly.pdbx_strand_id
1 'polypeptide(L)'
;MTRKQRFIAYLKNGWNKVTITYFFSSLILYLIMFFIFRYATKLRWIDALTIVIVTCATINFFILIFRWGFAKGIINRIKEYFAERTIRRKARKSFSSDMTEHQKAQILIKERQKAQQAWIEKEKKSQNTTNNLTFYLLLLLDLVALVAMIPFLIK
;
A
#
# COMPACT_ATOMS: atom_id res chain seq x y z
N MET A 1 -25.36 -9.68 11.68
CA MET A 1 -24.63 -10.18 10.50
C MET A 1 -23.88 -11.45 10.88
N THR A 2 -24.22 -12.60 10.30
CA THR A 2 -23.60 -13.89 10.63
C THR A 2 -22.16 -13.97 10.05
N ARG A 3 -21.28 -14.84 10.60
CA ARG A 3 -19.89 -15.00 10.11
C ARG A 3 -19.83 -15.26 8.60
N LYS A 4 -20.76 -16.07 8.07
CA LYS A 4 -20.87 -16.37 6.63
C LYS A 4 -21.14 -15.11 5.81
N GLN A 5 -22.06 -14.26 6.24
CA GLN A 5 -22.39 -13.00 5.55
C GLN A 5 -21.20 -12.03 5.54
N ARG A 6 -20.41 -11.97 6.61
CA ARG A 6 -19.18 -11.14 6.66
C ARG A 6 -18.12 -11.64 5.68
N PHE A 7 -17.93 -12.95 5.57
CA PHE A 7 -16.99 -13.55 4.63
C PHE A 7 -17.39 -13.32 3.17
N ILE A 8 -18.66 -13.51 2.83
CA ILE A 8 -19.19 -13.26 1.47
C ILE A 8 -19.06 -11.77 1.13
N ALA A 9 -19.38 -10.87 2.06
CA ALA A 9 -19.19 -9.43 1.87
C ALA A 9 -17.70 -9.08 1.69
N TYR A 10 -16.79 -9.73 2.43
CA TYR A 10 -15.36 -9.56 2.25
C TYR A 10 -14.90 -9.98 0.85
N LEU A 11 -15.29 -11.16 0.37
CA LEU A 11 -14.94 -11.60 -0.98
C LEU A 11 -15.51 -10.67 -2.05
N LYS A 12 -16.78 -10.27 -1.93
CA LYS A 12 -17.44 -9.37 -2.88
C LYS A 12 -16.77 -7.99 -2.92
N ASN A 13 -16.38 -7.46 -1.76
CA ASN A 13 -15.69 -6.18 -1.66
C ASN A 13 -14.20 -6.28 -2.03
N GLY A 14 -13.65 -7.49 -2.15
CA GLY A 14 -12.27 -7.74 -2.56
C GLY A 14 -12.03 -7.57 -4.05
N TRP A 15 -13.10 -7.66 -4.86
CA TRP A 15 -13.05 -7.51 -6.32
C TRP A 15 -13.63 -6.16 -6.73
N ASN A 16 -12.86 -5.09 -6.50
CA ASN A 16 -13.12 -3.78 -7.10
C ASN A 16 -12.30 -3.59 -8.39
N LYS A 17 -12.66 -2.61 -9.24
CA LYS A 17 -11.96 -2.32 -10.50
C LYS A 17 -10.44 -2.10 -10.30
N VAL A 18 -10.05 -1.32 -9.30
CA VAL A 18 -8.65 -1.04 -8.95
C VAL A 18 -7.91 -2.31 -8.53
N THR A 19 -8.50 -3.16 -7.69
CA THR A 19 -7.89 -4.42 -7.24
C THR A 19 -7.77 -5.43 -8.38
N ILE A 20 -8.74 -5.45 -9.30
CA ILE A 20 -8.69 -6.27 -10.52
C ILE A 20 -7.57 -5.77 -11.44
N THR A 21 -7.56 -4.47 -11.74
CA THR A 21 -6.51 -3.86 -12.57
C THR A 21 -5.13 -4.09 -11.97
N TYR A 22 -4.99 -3.94 -10.65
CA TYR A 22 -3.74 -4.23 -9.95
C TYR A 22 -3.32 -5.68 -10.13
N PHE A 23 -4.22 -6.65 -9.89
CA PHE A 23 -3.93 -8.08 -10.05
C PHE A 23 -3.39 -8.40 -11.45
N PHE A 24 -4.09 -7.97 -12.50
CA PHE A 24 -3.66 -8.22 -13.88
C PHE A 24 -2.38 -7.47 -14.25
N SER A 25 -2.22 -6.23 -13.78
CA SER A 25 -0.97 -5.48 -13.99
C SER A 25 0.23 -6.17 -13.33
N SER A 26 0.05 -6.75 -12.14
CA SER A 26 1.09 -7.53 -11.48
C SER A 26 1.44 -8.81 -12.25
N LEU A 27 0.45 -9.52 -12.79
CA LEU A 27 0.72 -10.71 -13.62
C LEU A 27 1.50 -10.36 -14.90
N ILE A 28 1.15 -9.24 -15.56
CA ILE A 28 1.91 -8.75 -16.72
C ILE A 28 3.35 -8.42 -16.32
N LEU A 29 3.53 -7.78 -15.17
CA LEU A 29 4.86 -7.46 -14.64
C LEU A 29 5.67 -8.73 -14.35
N TYR A 30 5.05 -9.81 -13.87
CA TYR A 30 5.73 -11.10 -13.66
C TYR A 30 6.24 -11.67 -14.98
N LEU A 31 5.40 -11.65 -16.02
CA LEU A 31 5.80 -12.07 -17.36
C LEU A 31 6.96 -11.23 -17.88
N ILE A 32 6.89 -9.91 -17.77
CA ILE A 32 7.97 -9.01 -18.19
C ILE A 32 9.27 -9.33 -17.45
N MET A 33 9.22 -9.45 -16.12
CA MET A 33 10.41 -9.81 -15.32
C MET A 33 10.98 -11.17 -15.73
N PHE A 34 10.11 -12.15 -16.00
CA PHE A 34 10.54 -13.45 -16.49
C PHE A 34 11.28 -13.36 -17.82
N PHE A 35 10.76 -12.61 -18.79
CA PHE A 35 11.47 -12.38 -20.06
C PHE A 35 12.80 -11.65 -19.85
N ILE A 36 12.86 -10.67 -18.96
CA ILE A 36 14.11 -9.96 -18.63
C ILE A 36 15.15 -10.96 -18.10
N PHE A 37 14.83 -11.74 -17.07
CA PHE A 37 15.79 -12.71 -16.51
C PHE A 37 16.15 -13.81 -17.53
N ARG A 38 15.17 -14.28 -18.31
CA ARG A 38 15.44 -15.32 -19.31
C ARG A 38 16.35 -14.85 -20.44
N TYR A 39 16.12 -13.66 -20.99
CA TYR A 39 16.78 -13.21 -22.22
C TYR A 39 17.94 -12.26 -21.96
N ALA A 40 17.85 -11.37 -20.97
CA ALA A 40 18.95 -10.45 -20.66
C ALA A 40 20.07 -11.17 -19.89
N THR A 41 19.73 -11.98 -18.88
CA THR A 41 20.72 -12.69 -18.06
C THR A 41 21.00 -14.12 -18.54
N LYS A 42 20.34 -14.59 -19.60
CA LYS A 42 20.50 -15.93 -20.21
C LYS A 42 20.39 -17.09 -19.21
N LEU A 43 19.61 -16.92 -18.15
CA LEU A 43 19.40 -17.96 -17.14
C LEU A 43 18.61 -19.14 -17.72
N ARG A 44 18.78 -20.32 -17.10
CA ARG A 44 17.92 -21.48 -17.39
C ARG A 44 16.48 -21.14 -17.06
N TRP A 45 15.54 -21.76 -17.79
CA TRP A 45 14.11 -21.49 -17.64
C TRP A 45 13.62 -21.62 -16.19
N ILE A 46 14.04 -22.67 -15.48
CA ILE A 46 13.67 -22.92 -14.09
C ILE A 46 14.28 -21.89 -13.14
N ASP A 47 15.55 -21.54 -13.33
CA ASP A 47 16.26 -20.56 -12.48
C ASP A 47 15.64 -19.16 -12.62
N ALA A 48 15.35 -18.74 -13.86
CA ALA A 48 14.70 -17.47 -14.14
C ALA A 48 13.30 -17.39 -13.50
N LEU A 49 12.52 -18.46 -13.64
CA LEU A 49 11.17 -18.55 -13.09
C LEU A 49 11.20 -18.52 -11.56
N THR A 50 12.14 -19.25 -10.94
CA THR A 50 12.32 -19.27 -9.48
C THR A 50 12.67 -17.89 -8.93
N ILE A 51 13.62 -17.19 -9.56
CA ILE A 51 14.03 -15.84 -9.14
C ILE A 51 12.84 -14.87 -9.23
N VAL A 52 12.04 -14.95 -10.30
CA VAL A 52 10.85 -14.11 -10.46
C VAL A 52 9.85 -14.38 -9.35
N ILE A 53 9.48 -15.65 -9.11
CA ILE A 53 8.50 -15.97 -8.07
C ILE A 53 8.99 -15.50 -6.70
N VAL A 54 10.25 -15.78 -6.33
CA VAL A 54 10.80 -15.39 -5.02
C VAL A 54 10.81 -13.86 -4.87
N THR A 55 11.24 -13.14 -5.91
CA THR A 55 11.28 -11.66 -5.89
C THR A 55 9.88 -11.07 -5.76
N CYS A 56 8.94 -11.59 -6.53
CA CYS A 56 7.55 -11.15 -6.54
C CYS A 56 6.82 -11.47 -5.23
N ALA A 57 7.02 -12.67 -4.68
CA ALA A 57 6.52 -13.07 -3.37
C ALA A 57 7.05 -12.13 -2.28
N THR A 58 8.34 -11.80 -2.33
CA THR A 58 8.98 -10.90 -1.38
C THR A 58 8.37 -9.49 -1.45
N ILE A 59 8.17 -8.94 -2.66
CA ILE A 59 7.52 -7.64 -2.86
C ILE A 59 6.08 -7.66 -2.31
N ASN A 60 5.29 -8.67 -2.67
CA ASN A 60 3.91 -8.82 -2.20
C ASN A 60 3.85 -8.92 -0.67
N PHE A 61 4.76 -9.68 -0.07
CA PHE A 61 4.88 -9.85 1.37
C PHE A 61 5.20 -8.53 2.08
N PHE A 62 6.18 -7.77 1.58
CA PHE A 62 6.49 -6.45 2.10
C PHE A 62 5.30 -5.51 2.02
N ILE A 63 4.61 -5.45 0.87
CA ILE A 63 3.40 -4.61 0.72
C ILE A 63 2.34 -5.00 1.76
N LEU A 64 2.17 -6.29 2.03
CA LEU A 64 1.21 -6.78 3.00
C LEU A 64 1.56 -6.36 4.43
N ILE A 65 2.84 -6.47 4.81
CA ILE A 65 3.38 -5.96 6.08
C ILE A 65 3.11 -4.45 6.22
N PHE A 66 3.36 -3.68 5.15
CA PHE A 66 3.06 -2.24 5.13
C PHE A 66 1.56 -1.97 5.33
N ARG A 67 0.67 -2.76 4.69
CA ARG A 67 -0.80 -2.61 4.84
C ARG A 67 -1.30 -3.02 6.22
N TRP A 68 -0.69 -4.02 6.87
CA TRP A 68 -0.97 -4.36 8.27
C TRP A 68 -0.55 -3.27 9.25
N GLY A 69 0.25 -2.33 8.80
CA GLY A 69 0.58 -1.13 9.53
C GLY A 69 1.83 -1.25 10.39
N PHE A 70 2.68 -2.23 10.09
CA PHE A 70 3.97 -2.38 10.74
C PHE A 70 4.84 -1.11 10.59
N ALA A 71 4.69 -0.39 9.48
CA ALA A 71 5.37 0.88 9.24
C ALA A 71 4.54 2.14 9.58
N LYS A 72 3.33 2.00 10.18
CA LYS A 72 2.47 3.16 10.49
C LYS A 72 3.21 4.18 11.35
N GLY A 73 3.99 3.74 12.34
CA GLY A 73 4.73 4.64 13.22
C GLY A 73 5.76 5.50 12.49
N ILE A 74 6.53 4.91 11.57
CA ILE A 74 7.55 5.63 10.78
C ILE A 74 6.87 6.56 9.77
N ILE A 75 5.88 6.05 9.03
CA ILE A 75 5.16 6.81 8.01
C ILE A 75 4.41 7.99 8.62
N ASN A 76 3.79 7.83 9.79
CA ASN A 76 3.05 8.90 10.46
C ASN A 76 3.98 10.03 10.90
N ARG A 77 5.14 9.72 11.49
CA ARG A 77 6.13 10.76 11.86
C ARG A 77 6.60 11.57 10.64
N ILE A 78 6.88 10.89 9.53
CA ILE A 78 7.29 11.56 8.27
C ILE A 78 6.14 12.44 7.76
N LYS A 79 4.91 11.92 7.72
CA LYS A 79 3.73 12.67 7.28
C LYS A 79 3.47 13.89 8.16
N GLU A 80 3.54 13.74 9.48
CA GLU A 80 3.35 14.84 10.45
C GLU A 80 4.40 15.94 10.25
N TYR A 81 5.66 15.57 10.02
CA TYR A 81 6.72 16.53 9.72
C TYR A 81 6.41 17.39 8.48
N PHE A 82 6.02 16.76 7.37
CA PHE A 82 5.65 17.48 6.15
C PHE A 82 4.35 18.27 6.31
N ALA A 83 3.36 17.72 7.03
CA ALA A 83 2.08 18.35 7.27
C ALA A 83 2.22 19.62 8.10
N GLU A 84 3.01 19.58 9.17
CA GLU A 84 3.28 20.74 10.03
C GLU A 84 3.91 21.89 9.22
N ARG A 85 4.82 21.58 8.28
CA ARG A 85 5.39 22.57 7.37
C ARG A 85 4.32 23.24 6.51
N THR A 86 3.39 22.46 5.95
CA THR A 86 2.28 23.00 5.15
C THR A 86 1.30 23.81 5.98
N ILE A 87 0.95 23.34 7.18
CA ILE A 87 0.04 24.03 8.11
C ILE A 87 0.63 25.38 8.51
N ARG A 88 1.91 25.42 8.90
CA ARG A 88 2.59 26.69 9.22
C ARG A 88 2.63 27.64 8.02
N ARG A 89 2.86 27.13 6.81
CA ARG A 89 2.83 27.96 5.60
C ARG A 89 1.44 28.53 5.33
N LYS A 90 0.37 27.78 5.55
CA LYS A 90 -1.01 28.26 5.40
C LYS A 90 -1.39 29.27 6.47
N ALA A 91 -1.08 28.98 7.74
CA ALA A 91 -1.34 29.89 8.85
C ALA A 91 -0.63 31.24 8.64
N ARG A 92 0.63 31.23 8.19
CA ARG A 92 1.39 32.46 7.88
C ARG A 92 0.76 33.34 6.81
N LYS A 93 0.01 32.77 5.85
CA LYS A 93 -0.71 33.56 4.84
C LYS A 93 -1.90 34.32 5.43
N SER A 94 -2.38 33.92 6.60
CA SER A 94 -3.50 34.55 7.30
C SER A 94 -3.04 35.51 8.39
N PHE A 95 -1.73 35.71 8.56
CA PHE A 95 -1.20 36.67 9.53
C PHE A 95 -1.22 38.08 8.93
N SER A 96 -1.74 39.04 9.69
CA SER A 96 -1.58 40.47 9.42
C SER A 96 -0.41 41.03 10.24
N SER A 97 0.19 42.14 9.79
CA SER A 97 1.24 42.87 10.51
C SER A 97 0.80 43.28 11.91
N ASP A 98 -0.51 43.54 12.09
CA ASP A 98 -1.06 44.15 13.30
C ASP A 98 -1.55 43.12 14.32
N MET A 99 -1.35 41.82 14.05
CA MET A 99 -1.84 40.75 14.92
C MET A 99 -0.93 40.53 16.13
N THR A 100 -1.56 40.38 17.29
CA THR A 100 -0.87 39.94 18.51
C THR A 100 -0.43 38.47 18.41
N GLU A 101 0.59 38.08 19.16
CA GLU A 101 1.06 36.69 19.20
C GLU A 101 -0.04 35.70 19.60
N HIS A 102 -0.98 36.11 20.45
CA HIS A 102 -2.13 35.31 20.83
C HIS A 102 -3.08 35.06 19.65
N GLN A 103 -3.34 36.07 18.82
CA GLN A 103 -4.16 35.92 17.61
C GLN A 103 -3.49 35.00 16.57
N LYS A 104 -2.17 35.11 16.39
CA LYS A 104 -1.40 34.21 15.52
C LYS A 104 -1.47 32.76 16.02
N ALA A 105 -1.38 32.55 17.33
CA ALA A 105 -1.53 31.23 17.93
C ALA A 105 -2.93 30.63 17.70
N GLN A 106 -4.00 31.43 17.84
CA GLN A 106 -5.36 30.97 17.54
C GLN A 106 -5.56 30.58 16.08
N ILE A 107 -4.97 31.31 15.13
CA ILE A 107 -5.01 30.98 13.71
C ILE A 107 -4.28 29.65 13.45
N LEU A 108 -3.12 29.45 14.07
CA LEU A 108 -2.36 28.20 13.93
C LEU A 108 -3.15 27.00 14.48
N ILE A 109 -3.82 27.15 15.63
CA ILE A 109 -4.65 26.10 16.22
C ILE A 109 -5.85 25.78 15.30
N LYS A 110 -6.53 26.80 14.75
CA LYS A 110 -7.63 26.61 13.79
C LYS A 110 -7.18 25.84 12.55
N GLU A 111 -6.02 26.17 11.99
CA GLU A 111 -5.50 25.48 10.81
C GLU A 111 -5.08 24.04 11.12
N ARG A 112 -4.54 23.76 12.31
CA ARG A 112 -4.28 22.39 12.78
C ARG A 112 -5.57 21.58 12.93
N GLN A 113 -6.61 22.15 13.53
CA GLN A 113 -7.90 21.49 13.70
C GLN A 113 -8.55 21.14 12.34
N LYS A 114 -8.55 22.07 11.38
CA LYS A 114 -9.03 21.82 10.01
C LYS A 114 -8.25 20.69 9.33
N ALA A 115 -6.93 20.70 9.45
CA ALA A 115 -6.09 19.65 8.86
C ALA A 115 -6.38 18.28 9.47
N GLN A 116 -6.56 18.21 10.80
CA GLN A 116 -6.89 16.99 11.52
C GLN A 116 -8.27 16.43 11.16
N GLN A 117 -9.28 17.29 11.03
CA GLN A 117 -10.61 16.88 10.56
C GLN A 117 -10.55 16.29 9.15
N ALA A 118 -9.86 16.96 8.23
CA ALA A 118 -9.67 16.47 6.86
C ALA A 118 -8.92 15.13 6.81
N TRP A 119 -8.03 14.86 7.78
CA TRP A 119 -7.33 13.57 7.88
C TRP A 119 -8.26 12.46 8.38
N ILE A 120 -9.02 12.72 9.44
CA ILE A 120 -10.01 11.78 9.98
C ILE A 120 -11.04 11.40 8.92
N GLU A 121 -11.54 12.37 8.14
CA GLU A 121 -12.48 12.11 7.05
C GLU A 121 -11.88 11.25 5.94
N LYS A 122 -10.63 11.50 5.56
CA LYS A 122 -9.91 10.68 4.56
C LYS A 122 -9.68 9.26 5.07
N GLU A 123 -9.35 9.09 6.34
CA GLU A 123 -9.12 7.78 6.95
C GLU A 123 -10.41 6.96 7.06
N LYS A 124 -11.53 7.60 7.43
CA LYS A 124 -12.86 6.97 7.42
C LYS A 124 -13.26 6.49 6.02
N LYS A 125 -12.94 7.27 4.97
CA LYS A 125 -13.20 6.88 3.57
C LYS A 125 -12.29 5.74 3.09
N SER A 126 -11.03 5.70 3.51
CA SER A 126 -10.07 4.69 3.07
C SER A 126 -10.24 3.33 3.77
N GLN A 127 -10.65 3.32 5.04
CA GLN A 127 -10.95 2.08 5.77
C GLN A 127 -12.09 1.27 5.13
N ASN A 128 -13.09 1.95 4.55
CA ASN A 128 -14.23 1.27 3.93
C ASN A 128 -13.92 0.66 2.56
N THR A 129 -12.75 0.93 1.96
CA THR A 129 -12.44 0.55 0.57
C THR A 129 -11.24 -0.39 0.43
N THR A 130 -10.46 -0.61 1.49
CA THR A 130 -9.20 -1.34 1.41
C THR A 130 -9.35 -2.81 1.80
N ASN A 131 -9.48 -3.67 0.77
CA ASN A 131 -9.39 -5.13 0.94
C ASN A 131 -7.98 -5.64 0.59
N ASN A 132 -7.50 -6.65 1.31
CA ASN A 132 -6.20 -7.31 1.11
C ASN A 132 -6.31 -8.60 0.27
N LEU A 133 -7.51 -9.00 -0.15
CA LEU A 133 -7.78 -10.24 -0.89
C LEU A 133 -6.82 -10.46 -2.07
N THR A 134 -6.61 -9.44 -2.89
CA THR A 134 -5.72 -9.52 -4.06
C THR A 134 -4.28 -9.88 -3.69
N PHE A 135 -3.77 -9.33 -2.59
CA PHE A 135 -2.42 -9.62 -2.12
C PHE A 135 -2.32 -11.03 -1.57
N TYR A 136 -3.36 -11.52 -0.88
CA TYR A 136 -3.43 -12.91 -0.44
C TYR A 136 -3.49 -13.87 -1.63
N LEU A 137 -4.24 -13.55 -2.69
CA LEU A 137 -4.31 -14.36 -3.89
C LEU A 137 -2.99 -14.42 -4.65
N LEU A 138 -2.29 -13.29 -4.79
CA LEU A 138 -0.96 -13.25 -5.41
C LEU A 138 0.07 -14.05 -4.59
N LEU A 139 0.11 -13.87 -3.26
CA LEU A 139 0.99 -14.67 -2.40
C LEU A 139 0.67 -16.16 -2.44
N LEU A 140 -0.62 -16.52 -2.50
CA LEU A 140 -1.02 -17.91 -2.64
C LEU A 140 -0.57 -18.49 -3.98
N LEU A 141 -0.70 -17.73 -5.06
CA LEU A 141 -0.20 -18.10 -6.38
C LEU A 141 1.32 -18.32 -6.35
N ASP A 142 2.06 -17.39 -5.73
CA ASP A 142 3.51 -17.49 -5.57
C ASP A 142 3.89 -18.75 -4.78
N LEU A 143 3.18 -19.05 -3.70
CA LEU A 143 3.42 -20.21 -2.85
C LEU A 143 3.13 -21.53 -3.58
N VAL A 144 2.01 -21.60 -4.30
CA VAL A 144 1.67 -22.77 -5.13
C VAL A 144 2.71 -22.97 -6.22
N ALA A 145 3.16 -21.89 -6.88
CA ALA A 145 4.17 -21.96 -7.92
C ALA A 145 5.53 -22.41 -7.38
N LEU A 146 5.93 -21.94 -6.19
CA LEU A 146 7.15 -22.41 -5.52
C LEU A 146 7.07 -23.90 -5.21
N VAL A 147 5.97 -24.37 -4.61
CA VAL A 147 5.78 -25.79 -4.28
C VAL A 147 5.83 -26.66 -5.54
N ALA A 148 5.22 -26.20 -6.64
CA ALA A 148 5.26 -26.91 -7.92
C ALA A 148 6.67 -26.97 -8.53
N MET A 149 7.55 -26.03 -8.21
CA MET A 149 8.94 -25.98 -8.71
C MET A 149 9.91 -26.83 -7.90
N ILE A 150 9.59 -27.19 -6.65
CA ILE A 150 10.45 -28.00 -5.77
C ILE A 150 11.02 -29.26 -6.47
N PRO A 151 10.23 -30.10 -7.18
CA PRO A 151 10.75 -31.30 -7.83
C PRO A 151 11.79 -31.04 -8.92
N PHE A 152 11.77 -29.84 -9.51
CA PHE A 152 12.69 -29.43 -10.57
C PHE A 152 13.96 -28.77 -10.03
N LEU A 153 13.97 -28.34 -8.77
CA LEU A 153 15.11 -27.72 -8.09
C LEU A 153 15.99 -28.74 -7.35
N ILE A 154 15.43 -29.91 -6.99
CA ILE A 154 16.13 -30.97 -6.25
C ILE A 154 16.84 -31.97 -7.19
N LYS A 155 16.79 -31.74 -8.50
CA LYS A 155 17.49 -32.56 -9.50
C LYS A 155 18.92 -32.10 -9.75
#